data_AF-A0A2V7YDK7-F1
#
_entry.id   AF-A0A2V7YDK7-F1
#
_cell.length_a   1.000
_cell.length_b   1.000
_cell.length_c   1.000
_cell.angle_alpha   90.00
_cell.angle_beta   90.00
_cell.angle_gamma   90.00
#
_symmetry.space_group_name_H-M   'P 1'
#
loop_
_entity.id
_entity.type
_entity.pdbx_description
1 polymer ?
#
loop_
_entity_poly.entity_id
_entity_poly.type
_entity_poly.pdbx_seq_one_letter_code
_entity_poly.pdbx_strand_id
1 'polypeptide(L)'
;AAILTPRPAAAVRYDQGQRIQVTGIVADAQGQPLEGLRVVLEVSRTYFSMRNLRRTADPDVRRVSAVTDARGNYTLEWPWDSYFNLFELVAGVPVHSRLENGRAGDTVQELARQEITRRVEAGSPAVVAVTIDNRQFLDAFRQFLASIKTDDQRKVYQEMGKPDRVRNVQYPGYLESSWWYFEAGRVYRFRDGRLEQVTPFDPVRGF
;
A
#
# COMPACT_ATOMS: atom_id res chain seq x y z
N ALA A 1 -5.42 -14.97 49.03
CA ALA A 1 -5.93 -15.13 47.66
C ALA A 1 -4.74 -15.27 46.73
N ALA A 2 -4.59 -16.41 46.04
CA ALA A 2 -3.51 -16.60 45.09
C ALA A 2 -3.84 -15.85 43.79
N ILE A 3 -2.97 -14.93 43.39
CA ILE A 3 -3.07 -14.21 42.12
C ILE A 3 -2.73 -15.21 41.02
N LEU A 4 -3.74 -15.73 40.32
CA LEU A 4 -3.55 -16.50 39.11
C LEU A 4 -2.97 -15.56 38.04
N THR A 5 -1.66 -15.64 37.84
CA THR A 5 -1.01 -15.01 36.70
C THR A 5 -1.50 -15.74 35.44
N PRO A 6 -2.11 -15.06 34.45
CA PRO A 6 -2.50 -15.72 33.22
C PRO A 6 -1.25 -16.27 32.54
N ARG A 7 -1.22 -17.59 32.35
CA ARG A 7 -0.19 -18.27 31.57
C ARG A 7 -0.30 -17.74 30.13
N PRO A 8 0.79 -17.32 29.47
CA PRO A 8 0.73 -17.00 28.05
C PRO A 8 0.20 -18.24 27.32
N ALA A 9 -0.83 -18.07 26.51
CA ALA A 9 -1.31 -19.12 25.64
C ALA A 9 -0.12 -19.64 24.81
N ALA A 10 0.09 -20.95 24.77
CA ALA A 10 1.12 -21.53 23.94
C ALA A 10 0.81 -21.16 22.47
N ALA A 11 1.83 -20.74 21.72
CA ALA A 11 1.70 -20.50 20.29
C ALA A 11 1.12 -21.75 19.62
N VAL A 12 0.13 -21.54 18.76
CA VAL A 12 -0.46 -22.60 17.94
C VAL A 12 0.64 -23.09 17.00
N ARG A 13 0.85 -24.41 16.97
CA ARG A 13 1.72 -25.04 15.99
C ARG A 13 0.90 -25.37 14.76
N TYR A 14 1.27 -24.77 13.63
CA TYR A 14 0.73 -25.10 12.33
C TYR A 14 1.62 -26.13 11.63
N ASP A 15 0.98 -27.03 10.89
CA ASP A 15 1.68 -27.95 10.01
C ASP A 15 2.22 -27.21 8.78
N GLN A 16 3.36 -27.65 8.24
CA GLN A 16 3.90 -27.09 7.01
C GLN A 16 2.88 -27.22 5.87
N GLY A 17 2.60 -26.12 5.18
CA GLY A 17 1.62 -26.03 4.11
C GLY A 17 0.16 -25.83 4.58
N GLN A 18 -0.12 -25.90 5.89
CA GLN A 18 -1.46 -25.63 6.42
C GLN A 18 -1.91 -24.22 6.05
N ARG A 19 -3.12 -24.07 5.50
CA ARG A 19 -3.67 -22.76 5.18
C ARG A 19 -4.08 -22.03 6.46
N ILE A 20 -3.44 -20.90 6.72
CA ILE A 20 -3.87 -19.94 7.74
C ILE A 20 -4.61 -18.78 7.07
N GLN A 21 -5.55 -18.19 7.80
CA GLN A 21 -6.32 -17.05 7.36
C GLN A 21 -5.98 -15.83 8.19
N VAL A 22 -5.75 -14.70 7.52
CA VAL A 22 -5.68 -13.37 8.14
C VAL A 22 -6.86 -12.58 7.60
N THR A 23 -7.72 -12.10 8.49
CA THR A 23 -8.96 -11.43 8.11
C THR A 23 -9.17 -10.19 8.95
N GLY A 24 -9.99 -9.27 8.48
CA GLY A 24 -10.39 -8.13 9.30
C GLY A 24 -11.04 -7.04 8.48
N ILE A 25 -11.01 -5.84 9.04
CA ILE A 25 -11.62 -4.64 8.47
C ILE A 25 -10.57 -3.56 8.34
N VAL A 26 -10.56 -2.84 7.23
CA VAL A 26 -9.85 -1.58 7.08
C VAL A 26 -10.83 -0.43 7.22
N ALA A 27 -10.54 0.49 8.13
CA ALA A 27 -11.37 1.66 8.41
C ALA A 27 -10.50 2.91 8.59
N ASP A 28 -11.13 4.08 8.55
CA ASP A 28 -10.46 5.32 8.95
C ASP A 28 -10.41 5.49 10.48
N ALA A 29 -9.79 6.57 10.94
CA ALA A 29 -9.71 6.91 12.37
C ALA A 29 -11.09 7.16 13.04
N GLN A 30 -12.16 7.38 12.27
CA GLN A 30 -13.53 7.55 12.74
C GLN A 30 -14.31 6.22 12.74
N GLY A 31 -13.70 5.12 12.31
CA GLY A 31 -14.32 3.80 12.21
C GLY A 31 -15.16 3.59 10.96
N GLN A 32 -15.10 4.49 9.96
CA GLN A 32 -15.78 4.27 8.69
C GLN A 32 -15.01 3.26 7.84
N PRO A 33 -15.67 2.22 7.30
CA PRO A 33 -15.01 1.22 6.48
C PRO A 33 -14.50 1.80 5.16
N LEU A 34 -13.35 1.29 4.69
CA LEU A 34 -12.71 1.74 3.47
C LEU A 34 -12.67 0.63 2.41
N GLU A 35 -13.46 0.81 1.35
CA GLU A 35 -13.53 -0.08 0.19
C GLU A 35 -12.36 0.08 -0.78
N GLY A 36 -12.01 -0.98 -1.53
CA GLY A 36 -11.10 -0.90 -2.67
C GLY A 36 -9.63 -0.67 -2.30
N LEU A 37 -9.26 -0.86 -1.04
CA LEU A 37 -7.87 -0.80 -0.59
C LEU A 37 -7.19 -2.15 -0.81
N ARG A 38 -5.93 -2.12 -1.24
CA ARG A 38 -5.10 -3.32 -1.30
C ARG A 38 -4.56 -3.60 0.10
N VAL A 39 -4.85 -4.78 0.62
CA VAL A 39 -4.23 -5.32 1.81
C VAL A 39 -3.24 -6.40 1.38
N VAL A 40 -1.99 -6.29 1.83
CA VAL A 40 -0.89 -7.19 1.52
C VAL A 40 -0.39 -7.79 2.83
N LEU A 41 -0.35 -9.11 2.90
CA LEU A 41 0.41 -9.82 3.92
C LEU A 41 1.82 -10.01 3.37
N GLU A 42 2.79 -9.32 3.99
CA GLU A 42 4.21 -9.54 3.78
C GLU A 42 4.71 -10.54 4.82
N VAL A 43 5.34 -11.61 4.37
CA VAL A 43 5.98 -12.58 5.25
C VAL A 43 7.47 -12.60 4.95
N SER A 44 8.27 -12.51 6.00
CA SER A 44 9.72 -12.47 5.90
C SER A 44 10.36 -13.27 7.04
N ARG A 45 11.64 -13.55 6.87
CA ARG A 45 12.44 -14.17 7.92
C ARG A 45 13.30 -13.11 8.57
N THR A 46 13.26 -13.06 9.90
CA THR A 46 14.20 -12.29 10.70
C THR A 46 15.11 -13.23 11.48
N TYR A 47 16.38 -12.88 11.56
CA TYR A 47 17.38 -13.63 12.31
C TYR A 47 18.32 -12.67 13.04
N PHE A 48 18.96 -13.15 14.11
CA PHE A 48 20.00 -12.38 14.76
C PHE A 48 21.32 -12.54 14.00
N SER A 49 21.82 -11.46 13.40
CA SER A 49 23.11 -11.47 12.72
C SER A 49 24.22 -11.33 13.76
N MET A 50 25.03 -12.37 13.92
CA MET A 50 26.22 -12.33 14.78
C MET A 50 27.28 -11.35 14.28
N ARG A 51 27.38 -11.14 12.96
CA ARG A 51 28.33 -10.20 12.35
C ARG A 51 27.99 -8.76 12.70
N ASN A 52 26.71 -8.41 12.61
CA ASN A 52 26.23 -7.04 12.83
C ASN A 52 25.66 -6.82 14.24
N LEU A 53 25.67 -7.87 15.09
CA LEU A 53 25.09 -7.92 16.43
C LEU A 53 23.68 -7.32 16.52
N ARG A 54 22.87 -7.55 15.49
CA ARG A 54 21.51 -7.01 15.37
C ARG A 54 20.55 -7.96 14.69
N ARG A 55 19.26 -7.85 15.00
CA ARG A 55 18.21 -8.49 14.20
C ARG A 55 18.24 -7.94 12.78
N THR A 56 18.26 -8.83 11.82
CA THR A 56 18.33 -8.53 10.39
C THR A 56 17.20 -9.28 9.69
N ALA A 57 16.52 -8.62 8.75
CA ALA A 57 15.56 -9.26 7.87
C ALA A 57 16.29 -9.89 6.69
N ASP A 58 15.90 -11.11 6.34
CA ASP A 58 16.29 -11.77 5.11
C ASP A 58 15.63 -11.04 3.92
N PRO A 59 16.32 -10.86 2.78
CA PRO A 59 15.71 -10.27 1.59
C PRO A 59 14.57 -11.11 0.99
N ASP A 60 14.41 -12.39 1.34
CA ASP A 60 13.27 -13.20 0.89
C ASP A 60 11.98 -12.74 1.59
N VAL A 61 11.23 -11.88 0.88
CA VAL A 61 9.90 -11.42 1.27
C VAL A 61 8.88 -12.00 0.32
N ARG A 62 7.92 -12.74 0.87
CA ARG A 62 6.76 -13.25 0.11
C ARG A 62 5.51 -12.45 0.43
N ARG A 63 4.62 -12.37 -0.54
CA ARG A 63 3.44 -11.51 -0.50
C ARG A 63 2.21 -12.25 -0.98
N VAL A 64 1.11 -12.08 -0.26
CA VAL A 64 -0.24 -12.37 -0.75
C VAL A 64 -1.12 -11.15 -0.53
N SER A 65 -2.13 -10.93 -1.36
CA SER A 65 -2.92 -9.70 -1.29
C SER A 65 -4.42 -9.92 -1.51
N ALA A 66 -5.23 -9.08 -0.88
CA ALA A 66 -6.69 -8.99 -0.97
C ALA A 66 -7.12 -7.54 -1.23
N VAL A 67 -8.30 -7.32 -1.79
CA VAL A 67 -8.89 -5.98 -1.93
C VAL A 67 -10.05 -5.90 -0.96
N THR A 68 -10.18 -4.78 -0.27
CA THR A 68 -11.29 -4.59 0.67
C THR A 68 -12.63 -4.46 -0.05
N ASP A 69 -13.67 -5.10 0.48
CA ASP A 69 -15.04 -4.98 -0.03
C ASP A 69 -15.70 -3.65 0.38
N ALA A 70 -16.96 -3.44 -0.02
CA ALA A 70 -17.77 -2.26 0.33
C ALA A 70 -17.93 -2.02 1.84
N ARG A 71 -17.68 -3.03 2.68
CA ARG A 71 -17.71 -2.96 4.14
C ARG A 71 -16.30 -2.89 4.74
N GLY A 72 -15.27 -2.71 3.92
CA GLY A 72 -13.87 -2.65 4.34
C GLY A 72 -13.28 -4.01 4.72
N ASN A 73 -14.00 -5.12 4.54
CA ASN A 73 -13.52 -6.43 4.92
C ASN A 73 -12.45 -6.93 3.95
N TYR A 74 -11.48 -7.66 4.46
CA TYR A 74 -10.51 -8.41 3.66
C TYR A 74 -10.28 -9.79 4.27
N THR A 75 -9.88 -10.74 3.42
CA THR A 75 -9.41 -12.06 3.83
C THR A 75 -8.21 -12.45 2.98
N LEU A 76 -7.13 -12.85 3.64
CA LEU A 76 -5.87 -13.32 3.05
C LEU A 76 -5.65 -14.76 3.48
N GLU A 77 -5.21 -15.59 2.54
CA GLU A 77 -4.84 -16.97 2.83
C GLU A 77 -3.36 -17.19 2.58
N TRP A 78 -2.67 -17.77 3.56
CA TRP A 78 -1.25 -18.07 3.47
C TRP A 78 -1.01 -19.56 3.75
N PRO A 79 -0.31 -20.30 2.87
CA PRO A 79 0.16 -21.65 3.21
C PRO A 79 1.31 -21.52 4.20
N TRP A 80 1.11 -22.02 5.42
CA TRP A 80 2.09 -21.93 6.49
C TRP A 80 3.45 -22.47 6.06
N ASP A 81 4.48 -21.69 6.33
CA ASP A 81 5.85 -22.06 6.05
C ASP A 81 6.72 -21.63 7.22
N SER A 82 7.19 -22.63 7.96
CA SER A 82 7.98 -22.43 9.19
C SER A 82 9.31 -21.72 8.98
N TYR A 83 9.73 -21.54 7.72
CA TYR A 83 10.86 -20.70 7.36
C TYR A 83 10.64 -19.21 7.70
N PHE A 84 9.42 -18.70 7.56
CA PHE A 84 9.06 -17.31 7.85
C PHE A 84 8.63 -17.13 9.29
N ASN A 85 9.08 -16.04 9.93
CA ASN A 85 8.82 -15.78 11.35
C ASN A 85 8.46 -14.32 11.66
N LEU A 86 8.30 -13.48 10.63
CA LEU A 86 7.78 -12.14 10.74
C LEU A 86 6.62 -11.99 9.75
N PHE A 87 5.48 -11.56 10.27
CA PHE A 87 4.27 -11.32 9.50
C PHE A 87 3.87 -9.86 9.64
N GLU A 88 3.79 -9.15 8.53
CA GLU A 88 3.40 -7.75 8.46
C GLU A 88 2.20 -7.59 7.54
N LEU A 89 1.25 -6.79 7.98
CA LEU A 89 0.08 -6.42 7.20
C LEU A 89 0.24 -4.99 6.72
N VAL A 90 0.21 -4.81 5.41
CA VAL A 90 0.34 -3.51 4.74
C VAL A 90 -0.98 -3.20 4.06
N ALA A 91 -1.59 -2.07 4.39
CA ALA A 91 -2.78 -1.56 3.71
C ALA A 91 -2.42 -0.30 2.92
N GLY A 92 -2.89 -0.23 1.69
CA GLY A 92 -2.60 0.91 0.83
C GLY A 92 -3.43 0.96 -0.43
N VAL A 93 -3.12 1.94 -1.28
CA VAL A 93 -3.72 2.06 -2.61
C VAL A 93 -2.73 1.62 -3.67
N PRO A 94 -3.17 0.88 -4.70
CA PRO A 94 -2.33 0.65 -5.86
C PRO A 94 -2.06 2.00 -6.53
N VAL A 95 -0.78 2.35 -6.63
CA VAL A 95 -0.29 3.48 -7.42
C VAL A 95 0.54 2.92 -8.55
N HIS A 96 0.21 3.35 -9.75
CA HIS A 96 1.08 3.08 -10.88
C HIS A 96 2.40 3.84 -10.65
N SER A 97 3.53 3.15 -10.74
CA SER A 97 4.84 3.79 -10.67
C SER A 97 5.81 3.12 -11.63
N ARG A 98 6.79 3.91 -12.08
CA ARG A 98 7.94 3.36 -12.79
C ARG A 98 8.85 2.70 -11.74
N LEU A 99 8.92 1.38 -11.77
CA LEU A 99 9.82 0.60 -10.92
C LEU A 99 11.28 0.95 -11.25
N GLU A 100 12.20 0.77 -10.28
CA GLU A 100 13.65 1.04 -10.45
C GLU A 100 14.27 0.31 -11.66
N ASN A 101 13.68 -0.81 -12.09
CA ASN A 101 14.10 -1.57 -13.27
C ASN A 101 13.53 -1.03 -14.60
N GLY A 102 12.91 0.14 -14.60
CA GLY A 102 12.32 0.80 -15.77
C GLY A 102 11.00 0.20 -16.25
N ARG A 103 10.44 -0.81 -15.55
CA ARG A 103 9.13 -1.38 -15.89
C ARG A 103 8.02 -0.60 -15.21
N ALA A 104 6.95 -0.37 -15.97
CA ALA A 104 5.67 0.07 -15.44
C ALA A 104 5.08 -1.04 -14.56
N GLY A 105 4.65 -0.71 -13.34
CA GLY A 105 4.04 -1.65 -12.43
C GLY A 105 3.20 -0.97 -11.37
N ASP A 106 2.24 -1.70 -10.81
CA ASP A 106 1.47 -1.22 -9.69
C ASP A 106 2.27 -1.48 -8.40
N THR A 107 2.63 -0.40 -7.72
CA THR A 107 3.17 -0.47 -6.35
C THR A 107 2.06 -0.12 -5.37
N VAL A 108 2.17 -0.59 -4.14
CA VAL A 108 1.23 -0.19 -3.09
C VAL A 108 1.80 1.06 -2.42
N GLN A 109 1.10 2.19 -2.55
CA GLN A 109 1.36 3.33 -1.69
C GLN A 109 0.86 2.96 -0.30
N GLU A 110 1.79 2.65 0.59
CA GLU A 110 1.52 2.29 1.98
C GLU A 110 0.80 3.43 2.70
N LEU A 111 -0.33 3.09 3.31
CA LEU A 111 -1.12 3.99 4.17
C LEU A 111 -1.06 3.55 5.64
N ALA A 112 -0.89 2.25 5.88
CA ALA A 112 -0.67 1.68 7.21
C ALA A 112 0.13 0.38 7.11
N ARG A 113 0.94 0.12 8.13
CA ARG A 113 1.69 -1.13 8.33
C ARG A 113 1.54 -1.59 9.77
N GLN A 114 1.29 -2.88 9.97
CA GLN A 114 1.18 -3.49 11.29
C GLN A 114 1.92 -4.83 11.34
N GLU A 115 2.71 -5.05 12.39
CA GLU A 115 3.27 -6.35 12.72
C GLU A 115 2.18 -7.23 13.38
N ILE A 116 1.95 -8.43 12.85
CA ILE A 116 0.84 -9.31 13.25
C ILE A 116 1.28 -10.73 13.64
N THR A 117 2.57 -10.98 13.75
CA THR A 117 3.19 -12.29 14.07
C THR A 117 2.52 -12.93 15.28
N ARG A 118 2.41 -12.20 16.39
CA ARG A 118 1.78 -12.73 17.61
C ARG A 118 0.32 -13.12 17.41
N ARG A 119 -0.42 -12.42 16.55
CA ARG A 119 -1.83 -12.73 16.24
C ARG A 119 -1.92 -13.98 15.40
N VAL A 120 -1.05 -14.12 14.41
CA VAL A 120 -0.94 -15.33 13.58
C VAL A 120 -0.54 -16.54 14.42
N GLU A 121 0.43 -16.39 15.32
CA GLU A 121 0.86 -17.45 16.25
C GLU A 121 -0.21 -17.81 17.28
N ALA A 122 -1.16 -16.91 17.58
CA ALA A 122 -2.25 -17.18 18.52
C ALA A 122 -3.37 -18.05 17.93
N GLY A 123 -3.54 -18.08 16.60
CA GLY A 123 -4.55 -18.90 15.95
C GLY A 123 -4.96 -18.42 14.56
N SER A 124 -5.71 -19.28 13.87
CA SER A 124 -6.33 -19.00 12.57
C SER A 124 -7.84 -19.14 12.68
N PRO A 125 -8.65 -18.14 12.27
CA PRO A 125 -8.21 -16.91 11.61
C PRO A 125 -7.57 -15.90 12.57
N ALA A 126 -6.50 -15.24 12.13
CA ALA A 126 -5.95 -14.08 12.80
C ALA A 126 -6.77 -12.83 12.41
N VAL A 127 -7.52 -12.27 13.36
CA VAL A 127 -8.38 -11.12 13.13
C VAL A 127 -7.62 -9.82 13.41
N VAL A 128 -7.47 -8.96 12.40
CA VAL A 128 -6.70 -7.71 12.49
C VAL A 128 -7.47 -6.54 11.89
N ALA A 129 -7.83 -5.56 12.73
CA ALA A 129 -8.37 -4.29 12.28
C ALA A 129 -7.23 -3.34 11.89
N VAL A 130 -7.34 -2.72 10.71
CA VAL A 130 -6.36 -1.74 10.21
C VAL A 130 -7.01 -0.36 10.17
N THR A 131 -6.38 0.60 10.83
CA THR A 131 -6.80 2.00 10.81
C THR A 131 -5.93 2.78 9.84
N ILE A 132 -6.56 3.56 8.95
CA ILE A 132 -5.89 4.50 8.07
C ILE A 132 -6.03 5.91 8.65
N ASP A 133 -4.92 6.47 9.14
CA ASP A 133 -4.91 7.81 9.73
C ASP A 133 -4.96 8.90 8.65
N ASN A 134 -4.25 8.72 7.53
CA ASN A 134 -4.16 9.72 6.47
C ASN A 134 -5.29 9.57 5.43
N ARG A 135 -6.54 9.79 5.87
CA ARG A 135 -7.71 9.77 4.99
C ARG A 135 -7.66 10.88 3.92
N GLN A 136 -7.08 12.03 4.25
CA GLN A 136 -6.97 13.15 3.30
C GLN A 136 -6.20 12.78 2.04
N PHE A 137 -5.10 12.03 2.17
CA PHE A 137 -4.36 11.53 1.00
C PHE A 137 -5.23 10.61 0.13
N LEU A 138 -5.94 9.67 0.77
CA LEU A 138 -6.79 8.70 0.08
C LEU A 138 -7.90 9.41 -0.72
N ASP A 139 -8.60 10.34 -0.09
CA ASP A 139 -9.67 11.10 -0.71
C ASP A 139 -9.15 11.96 -1.87
N ALA A 140 -8.02 12.65 -1.68
CA ALA A 140 -7.37 13.43 -2.74
C ALA A 140 -6.92 12.54 -3.90
N PHE A 141 -6.40 11.34 -3.63
CA PHE A 141 -5.98 10.40 -4.67
C PHE A 141 -7.18 9.86 -5.45
N ARG A 142 -8.27 9.48 -4.78
CA ARG A 142 -9.52 9.05 -5.44
C ARG A 142 -10.13 10.15 -6.30
N GLN A 143 -10.15 11.38 -5.79
CA GLN A 143 -10.58 12.55 -6.55
C GLN A 143 -9.71 12.79 -7.79
N PHE A 144 -8.39 12.64 -7.66
CA PHE A 144 -7.48 12.72 -8.80
C PHE A 144 -7.78 11.63 -9.84
N LEU A 145 -7.91 10.36 -9.45
CA LEU A 145 -8.23 9.28 -10.38
C LEU A 145 -9.57 9.53 -11.10
N ALA A 146 -10.58 10.00 -10.37
CA ALA A 146 -11.87 10.37 -10.96
C ALA A 146 -11.80 11.59 -11.91
N SER A 147 -10.75 12.43 -11.78
CA SER A 147 -10.54 13.58 -12.66
C SER A 147 -9.94 13.22 -14.02
N ILE A 148 -9.36 12.02 -14.15
CA ILE A 148 -8.77 11.52 -15.40
C ILE A 148 -9.89 11.13 -16.36
N LYS A 149 -10.14 11.94 -17.39
CA LYS A 149 -11.26 11.74 -18.33
C LYS A 149 -10.83 11.32 -19.72
N THR A 150 -9.62 11.70 -20.14
CA THR A 150 -9.14 11.51 -21.51
C THR A 150 -8.07 10.41 -21.60
N ASP A 151 -7.88 9.88 -22.80
CA ASP A 151 -6.88 8.85 -23.06
C ASP A 151 -5.45 9.37 -22.88
N ASP A 152 -5.18 10.62 -23.24
CA ASP A 152 -3.87 11.26 -23.03
C ASP A 152 -3.52 11.37 -21.54
N GLN A 153 -4.46 11.82 -20.72
CA GLN A 153 -4.28 11.87 -19.26
C GLN A 153 -4.07 10.46 -18.68
N ARG A 154 -4.87 9.49 -19.14
CA ARG A 154 -4.74 8.09 -18.71
C ARG A 154 -3.37 7.53 -19.08
N LYS A 155 -2.89 7.81 -20.30
CA LYS A 155 -1.58 7.37 -20.77
C LYS A 155 -0.45 7.97 -19.93
N VAL A 156 -0.49 9.27 -19.62
CA VAL A 156 0.52 9.89 -18.75
C VAL A 156 0.47 9.31 -17.34
N TYR A 157 -0.71 9.06 -16.78
CA TYR A 157 -0.84 8.38 -15.49
C TYR A 157 -0.28 6.94 -15.51
N GLN A 158 -0.53 6.20 -16.58
CA GLN A 158 0.03 4.85 -16.79
C GLN A 158 1.53 4.86 -17.07
N GLU A 159 2.13 5.98 -17.48
CA GLU A 159 3.58 6.05 -17.69
C GLU A 159 4.31 6.54 -16.45
N MET A 160 3.76 7.59 -15.82
CA MET A 160 4.43 8.39 -14.80
C MET A 160 3.86 8.18 -13.40
N GLY A 161 2.68 7.58 -13.28
CA GLY A 161 1.99 7.43 -12.01
C GLY A 161 1.29 8.69 -11.53
N LYS A 162 1.04 8.73 -10.22
CA LYS A 162 0.46 9.89 -9.53
C LYS A 162 1.41 11.09 -9.65
N PRO A 163 0.95 12.26 -10.13
CA PRO A 163 1.77 13.47 -10.11
C PRO A 163 1.96 14.00 -8.68
N ASP A 164 3.10 14.64 -8.44
CA ASP A 164 3.40 15.31 -7.18
C ASP A 164 2.48 16.52 -6.97
N ARG A 165 2.12 17.20 -8.06
CA ARG A 165 1.22 18.34 -8.04
C ARG A 165 0.37 18.41 -9.30
N VAL A 166 -0.91 18.69 -9.12
CA VAL A 166 -1.84 19.04 -10.20
C VAL A 166 -2.29 20.48 -10.02
N ARG A 167 -2.26 21.27 -11.10
CA ARG A 167 -2.82 22.62 -11.14
C ARG A 167 -3.81 22.72 -12.29
N ASN A 168 -5.04 23.10 -11.98
CA ASN A 168 -6.07 23.34 -12.97
C ASN A 168 -6.34 24.85 -13.08
N VAL A 169 -6.44 25.36 -14.31
CA VAL A 169 -6.76 26.76 -14.61
C VAL A 169 -7.88 26.79 -15.64
N GLN A 170 -9.02 27.37 -15.26
CA GLN A 170 -10.16 27.55 -16.16
C GLN A 170 -9.96 28.84 -16.97
N TYR A 171 -9.87 28.70 -18.29
CA TYR A 171 -9.92 29.81 -19.23
C TYR A 171 -11.32 29.93 -19.84
N PRO A 172 -11.69 31.09 -20.44
CA PRO A 172 -13.02 31.29 -21.03
C PRO A 172 -13.44 30.30 -22.14
N GLY A 173 -12.54 29.46 -22.65
CA GLY A 173 -12.85 28.49 -23.70
C GLY A 173 -12.19 27.12 -23.55
N TYR A 174 -11.44 26.88 -22.47
CA TYR A 174 -10.83 25.58 -22.21
C TYR A 174 -10.39 25.45 -20.74
N LEU A 175 -10.21 24.21 -20.30
CA LEU A 175 -9.56 23.88 -19.04
C LEU A 175 -8.11 23.50 -19.32
N GLU A 176 -7.17 24.20 -18.68
CA GLU A 176 -5.78 23.77 -18.62
C GLU A 176 -5.53 22.95 -17.35
N SER A 177 -4.86 21.81 -17.49
CA SER A 177 -4.38 21.00 -16.36
C SER A 177 -2.88 20.79 -16.50
N SER A 178 -2.11 21.13 -15.47
CA SER A 178 -0.66 20.94 -15.42
C SER A 178 -0.32 19.91 -14.36
N TRP A 179 0.34 18.81 -14.75
CA TRP A 179 0.77 17.72 -13.88
C TRP A 179 2.29 17.75 -13.74
N TRP A 180 2.76 17.91 -12.51
CA TRP A 180 4.17 18.04 -12.16
C TRP A 180 4.71 16.73 -11.60
N TYR A 181 5.88 16.33 -12.10
CA TYR A 181 6.67 15.21 -11.63
C TYR A 181 8.07 15.73 -11.29
N PHE A 182 8.31 16.09 -10.03
CA PHE A 182 9.51 16.78 -9.57
C PHE A 182 10.76 15.92 -9.67
N GLU A 183 10.68 14.65 -9.26
CA GLU A 183 11.82 13.73 -9.38
C GLU A 183 12.15 13.36 -10.82
N ALA A 184 11.14 13.42 -11.71
CA ALA A 184 11.34 13.20 -13.14
C ALA A 184 11.77 14.46 -13.88
N GLY A 185 11.70 15.63 -13.25
CA GLY A 185 11.97 16.91 -13.89
C GLY A 185 11.02 17.19 -15.07
N ARG A 186 9.73 16.85 -14.96
CA ARG A 186 8.77 16.99 -16.09
C ARG A 186 7.44 17.59 -15.67
N VAL A 187 6.92 18.47 -16.53
CA VAL A 187 5.54 18.96 -16.51
C VAL A 187 4.82 18.50 -17.76
N TYR A 188 3.66 17.91 -17.58
CA TYR A 188 2.71 17.62 -18.65
C TYR A 188 1.57 18.64 -18.57
N ARG A 189 1.34 19.38 -19.65
CA ARG A 189 0.20 20.32 -19.77
C ARG A 189 -0.84 19.75 -20.70
N PHE A 190 -2.07 19.73 -20.21
CA PHE A 190 -3.23 19.28 -20.93
C PHE A 190 -4.18 20.44 -21.17
N ARG A 191 -4.73 20.51 -22.38
CA ARG A 191 -5.82 21.42 -22.75
C ARG A 191 -7.06 20.61 -23.05
N ASP A 192 -8.12 20.81 -22.26
CA ASP A 192 -9.33 20.00 -22.27
C ASP A 192 -9.04 18.49 -22.21
N GLY A 193 -7.98 18.15 -21.47
CA GLY A 193 -7.48 16.78 -21.31
C GLY A 193 -6.63 16.24 -22.45
N ARG A 194 -6.41 16.95 -23.56
CA ARG A 194 -5.45 16.56 -24.60
C ARG A 194 -4.05 17.04 -24.23
N LEU A 195 -3.04 16.18 -24.40
CA LEU A 195 -1.65 16.56 -24.09
C LEU A 195 -1.16 17.58 -25.12
N GLU A 196 -0.89 18.79 -24.67
CA GLU A 196 -0.45 19.90 -25.52
C GLU A 196 1.06 20.11 -25.42
N GLN A 197 1.63 19.97 -24.22
CA GLN A 197 3.05 20.27 -23.99
C GLN A 197 3.67 19.37 -22.92
N VAL A 198 4.91 18.95 -23.14
CA VAL A 198 5.79 18.38 -22.12
C VAL A 198 6.98 19.31 -21.93
N THR A 199 7.18 19.82 -20.73
CA THR A 199 8.28 20.74 -20.41
C THR A 199 9.23 20.07 -19.41
N PRO A 200 10.50 19.84 -19.79
CA PRO A 200 11.51 19.37 -18.85
C PRO A 200 11.99 20.51 -17.94
N PHE A 201 12.43 20.17 -16.74
CA PHE A 201 13.12 21.04 -15.79
C PHE A 201 14.10 20.22 -14.95
N ASP A 202 14.97 20.88 -14.18
CA ASP A 202 15.95 20.19 -13.34
C ASP A 202 15.24 19.39 -12.22
N PRO A 203 15.47 18.06 -12.13
CA PRO A 203 14.82 17.25 -11.11
C PRO A 203 15.07 17.74 -9.70
N VAL A 204 13.99 17.82 -8.91
CA VAL A 204 14.07 18.14 -7.48
C VAL A 204 13.86 16.85 -6.73
N ARG A 205 14.93 16.30 -6.12
CA ARG A 205 14.81 15.17 -5.21
C ARG A 205 14.27 15.67 -3.87
N GLY A 206 13.23 15.03 -3.35
CA GLY A 206 12.80 15.25 -1.97
C GLY A 206 13.95 14.87 -1.01
N PHE A 207 14.11 15.66 0.06
CA PHE A 207 15.01 15.33 1.17
C PHE A 207 14.39 14.26 2.07
#